data_AF-A0A7V6CQT5-F1
#
_entry.id   AF-A0A7V6CQT5-F1
#
_cell.length_a   1.000
_cell.length_b   1.000
_cell.length_c   1.000
_cell.angle_alpha   90.00
_cell.angle_beta   90.00
_cell.angle_gamma   90.00
#
_symmetry.space_group_name_H-M   'P 1'
#
loop_
_entity.id
_entity.type
_entity.pdbx_description
1 polymer ?
#
loop_
_entity_poly.entity_id
_entity_poly.type
_entity_poly.pdbx_seq_one_letter_code
_entity_poly.pdbx_strand_id
1 'polypeptide(L)'
;MAGFRFRLEGAPDALSQPIIDPLHGLRFAYRVQGFLLEPERTLLIETLAPSQPLYPFAQRACRLLLHCYELVRTRLGLEHPLKYDRLLRVFLCREGKPGAEQQQNLIYLYQASEQTPPAEWLRELTHEYGHFILPPINSFVEPEPWANGDLGERLLGLWLLNALAANQIDSEAVMGASASSLRAYVARAVQPLVERMAREGLSPVRWRSRRRDGYEEYLALALYAEQVYGAERLGRAMRIAGGVEPDHFLNGLRESLLEQPRLKVNLLRKPSWLLLPGGIRRWRVLSPAETRLTPDPKRPDWVRCDCQQQTALLQQVNR
;
A
#
# COMPACT_ATOMS: atom_id res chain seq x y z
N MET A 1 6.77 -24.35 4.40
CA MET A 1 5.70 -23.57 3.73
C MET A 1 4.96 -22.81 4.80
N ALA A 2 4.94 -21.48 4.76
CA ALA A 2 4.08 -20.71 5.67
C ALA A 2 2.64 -21.05 5.28
N GLY A 3 1.96 -21.83 6.12
CA GLY A 3 0.54 -22.12 5.90
C GLY A 3 -0.24 -20.81 5.90
N PHE A 4 -1.14 -20.64 4.94
CA PHE A 4 -2.00 -19.47 4.91
C PHE A 4 -2.79 -19.41 6.22
N ARG A 5 -2.62 -18.31 6.97
CA ARG A 5 -3.31 -18.08 8.26
C ARG A 5 -4.79 -17.75 8.10
N PHE A 6 -5.33 -17.90 6.90
CA PHE A 6 -6.68 -17.53 6.57
C PHE A 6 -7.43 -18.67 5.91
N ARG A 7 -8.76 -18.60 6.01
CA ARG A 7 -9.69 -19.55 5.39
C ARG A 7 -10.77 -18.79 4.66
N LEU A 8 -11.11 -19.25 3.45
CA LEU A 8 -12.28 -18.79 2.72
C LEU A 8 -13.43 -19.77 2.96
N GLU A 9 -14.63 -19.25 3.16
CA GLU A 9 -15.87 -20.01 3.23
C GLU A 9 -16.92 -19.38 2.32
N GLY A 10 -17.66 -20.21 1.59
CA GLY A 10 -18.68 -19.79 0.66
C GLY A 10 -19.16 -20.99 -0.14
N ALA A 11 -20.37 -20.90 -0.68
CA ALA A 11 -20.95 -21.90 -1.56
C ALA A 11 -21.41 -21.22 -2.87
N PRO A 12 -21.34 -21.94 -4.01
CA PRO A 12 -21.85 -21.44 -5.29
C PRO A 12 -23.39 -21.43 -5.38
N ASP A 13 -24.07 -21.82 -4.29
CA ASP A 13 -25.52 -21.78 -4.16
C ASP A 13 -25.97 -20.41 -3.62
N ALA A 14 -27.15 -19.97 -4.06
CA ALA A 14 -27.72 -18.73 -3.56
C ALA A 14 -28.08 -18.83 -2.08
N LEU A 15 -27.89 -17.74 -1.35
CA LEU A 15 -28.39 -17.56 0.01
C LEU A 15 -29.92 -17.68 0.02
N SER A 16 -30.45 -18.34 1.06
CA SER A 16 -31.90 -18.42 1.29
C SER A 16 -32.55 -17.04 1.45
N GLN A 17 -31.79 -16.08 1.98
CA GLN A 17 -32.16 -14.67 2.05
C GLN A 17 -31.02 -13.83 1.47
N PRO A 18 -31.25 -13.09 0.38
CA PRO A 18 -30.26 -12.16 -0.16
C PRO A 18 -29.88 -11.09 0.86
N ILE A 19 -28.61 -10.72 0.86
CA ILE A 19 -28.12 -9.59 1.66
C ILE A 19 -28.41 -8.30 0.90
N ILE A 20 -28.90 -7.29 1.61
CA ILE A 20 -29.17 -5.96 1.05
C ILE A 20 -28.04 -5.03 1.48
N ASP A 21 -27.39 -4.36 0.53
CA ASP A 21 -26.35 -3.39 0.89
C ASP A 21 -26.97 -2.15 1.56
N PRO A 22 -26.26 -1.53 2.51
CA PRO A 22 -26.82 -0.44 3.30
C PRO A 22 -26.85 0.91 2.57
N LEU A 23 -26.17 1.08 1.43
CA LEU A 23 -26.00 2.37 0.77
C LEU A 23 -27.00 2.57 -0.38
N HIS A 24 -27.21 1.55 -1.20
CA HIS A 24 -28.01 1.57 -2.41
C HIS A 24 -29.23 0.65 -2.35
N GLY A 25 -29.30 -0.25 -1.38
CA GLY A 25 -30.41 -1.20 -1.23
C GLY A 25 -30.45 -2.29 -2.31
N LEU A 26 -29.32 -2.54 -2.99
CA LEU A 26 -29.16 -3.61 -3.97
C LEU A 26 -29.09 -4.97 -3.26
N ARG A 27 -29.52 -6.01 -3.97
CA ARG A 27 -29.64 -7.39 -3.45
C ARG A 27 -28.49 -8.26 -3.92
N PHE A 28 -27.88 -8.98 -2.98
CA PHE A 28 -26.76 -9.88 -3.22
C PHE A 28 -27.12 -11.28 -2.76
N ALA A 29 -27.24 -12.19 -3.73
CA ALA A 29 -27.67 -13.56 -3.50
C ALA A 29 -26.51 -14.51 -3.15
N TYR A 30 -25.25 -14.09 -3.29
CA TYR A 30 -24.08 -14.93 -3.08
C TYR A 30 -23.09 -14.25 -2.14
N ARG A 31 -22.42 -15.04 -1.30
CA ARG A 31 -21.46 -14.54 -0.30
C ARG A 31 -20.23 -15.44 -0.21
N VAL A 32 -19.08 -14.79 -0.11
CA VAL A 32 -17.80 -15.39 0.30
C VAL A 32 -17.31 -14.67 1.54
N GLN A 33 -16.85 -15.44 2.53
CA GLN A 33 -16.36 -14.96 3.80
C GLN A 33 -14.88 -15.35 3.97
N GLY A 34 -14.08 -14.40 4.43
CA GLY A 34 -12.64 -14.55 4.66
C GLY A 34 -12.31 -14.42 6.13
N PHE A 35 -11.77 -15.48 6.71
CA PHE A 35 -11.43 -15.56 8.14
C PHE A 35 -9.92 -15.55 8.34
N LEU A 36 -9.43 -14.78 9.31
CA LEU A 36 -8.14 -15.01 9.95
C LEU A 36 -8.32 -16.10 11.02
N LEU A 37 -7.40 -17.05 11.10
CA LEU A 37 -7.52 -18.22 11.99
C LEU A 37 -6.82 -18.05 13.35
N GLU A 38 -5.81 -17.18 13.42
CA GLU A 38 -4.98 -16.99 14.61
C GLU A 38 -4.89 -15.50 15.00
N PRO A 39 -4.87 -15.17 16.31
CA PRO A 39 -4.96 -16.09 17.46
C PRO A 39 -6.36 -16.69 17.65
N GLU A 40 -7.40 -16.02 17.14
CA GLU A 40 -8.78 -16.49 17.15
C GLU A 40 -9.39 -16.35 15.77
N ARG A 41 -10.36 -17.22 15.48
CA ARG A 41 -11.08 -17.19 14.22
C ARG A 41 -11.88 -15.89 14.12
N THR A 42 -11.43 -14.97 13.27
CA THR A 42 -12.02 -13.64 13.07
C THR A 42 -12.45 -13.46 11.63
N LEU A 43 -13.72 -13.11 11.39
CA LEU A 43 -14.19 -12.70 10.07
C LEU A 43 -13.62 -11.32 9.74
N LEU A 44 -12.84 -11.23 8.65
CA LEU A 44 -12.24 -9.96 8.23
C LEU A 44 -12.86 -9.39 6.97
N ILE A 45 -13.29 -10.24 6.04
CA ILE A 45 -13.77 -9.83 4.73
C ILE A 45 -15.06 -10.60 4.40
N GLU A 46 -16.06 -9.89 3.91
CA GLU A 46 -17.22 -10.48 3.22
C GLU A 46 -17.32 -9.92 1.81
N THR A 47 -17.26 -10.76 0.79
CA THR A 47 -17.48 -10.37 -0.60
C THR A 47 -18.83 -10.90 -1.08
N LEU A 48 -19.65 -10.01 -1.62
CA LEU A 48 -21.03 -10.25 -2.00
C LEU A 48 -21.20 -10.10 -3.51
N ALA A 49 -21.94 -11.03 -4.12
CA ALA A 49 -22.23 -11.03 -5.54
C ALA A 49 -23.75 -11.17 -5.79
N PRO A 50 -24.30 -10.47 -6.81
CA PRO A 50 -25.72 -10.50 -7.12
C PRO A 50 -26.12 -11.74 -7.92
N SER A 51 -25.16 -12.46 -8.50
CA SER A 51 -25.42 -13.55 -9.43
C SER A 51 -24.32 -14.60 -9.40
N GLN A 52 -24.68 -15.85 -9.71
CA GLN A 52 -23.75 -16.99 -9.73
C GLN A 52 -22.50 -16.77 -10.61
N PRO A 53 -22.57 -16.17 -11.82
CA PRO A 53 -21.38 -15.94 -12.65
C PRO A 53 -20.33 -15.04 -11.99
N LEU A 54 -20.74 -14.15 -11.07
CA LEU A 54 -19.82 -13.29 -10.33
C LEU A 54 -19.25 -13.95 -9.05
N TYR A 55 -19.73 -15.12 -8.67
CA TYR A 55 -19.27 -15.83 -7.46
C TYR A 55 -17.76 -16.17 -7.49
N PRO A 56 -17.17 -16.68 -8.60
CA PRO A 56 -15.72 -16.90 -8.67
C PRO A 56 -14.90 -15.61 -8.50
N PHE A 57 -15.42 -14.47 -8.96
CA PHE A 57 -14.78 -13.16 -8.74
C PHE A 57 -14.87 -12.74 -7.28
N ALA A 58 -15.99 -13.00 -6.61
CA ALA A 58 -16.12 -12.77 -5.17
C ALA A 58 -15.10 -13.59 -4.37
N GLN A 59 -14.86 -14.85 -4.78
CA GLN A 59 -13.85 -15.71 -4.16
C GLN A 59 -12.44 -15.15 -4.35
N ARG A 60 -12.07 -14.77 -5.58
CA ARG A 60 -10.75 -14.19 -5.86
C ARG A 60 -10.55 -12.86 -5.14
N ALA A 61 -11.56 -11.99 -5.09
CA ALA A 61 -11.49 -10.72 -4.39
C ALA A 61 -11.29 -10.91 -2.88
N CYS A 62 -12.04 -11.84 -2.28
CA CYS A 62 -11.86 -12.19 -0.87
C CYS A 62 -10.44 -12.73 -0.60
N ARG A 63 -9.91 -13.58 -1.48
CA ARG A 63 -8.54 -14.12 -1.37
C ARG A 63 -7.49 -13.02 -1.49
N LEU A 64 -7.58 -12.17 -2.52
CA LEU A 64 -6.69 -11.02 -2.71
C LEU A 64 -6.63 -10.15 -1.45
N LEU A 65 -7.79 -9.76 -0.92
CA LEU A 65 -7.86 -8.86 0.23
C LEU A 65 -7.31 -9.49 1.52
N LEU A 66 -7.45 -10.80 1.72
CA LEU A 66 -6.81 -11.51 2.84
C LEU A 66 -5.28 -11.48 2.73
N HIS A 67 -4.74 -11.61 1.51
CA HIS A 67 -3.31 -11.46 1.27
C HIS A 67 -2.84 -10.02 1.47
N CYS A 68 -3.60 -9.04 0.98
CA CYS A 68 -3.30 -7.63 1.21
C CYS A 68 -3.31 -7.31 2.72
N TYR A 69 -4.29 -7.84 3.46
CA TYR A 69 -4.33 -7.73 4.92
C TYR A 69 -3.07 -8.31 5.57
N GLU A 70 -2.68 -9.56 5.24
CA GLU A 70 -1.48 -10.16 5.83
C GLU A 70 -0.22 -9.36 5.48
N LEU A 71 -0.10 -8.88 4.23
CA LEU A 71 1.03 -8.03 3.81
C LEU A 71 1.07 -6.72 4.60
N VAL A 72 -0.04 -6.01 4.73
CA VAL A 72 -0.11 -4.74 5.46
C VAL A 72 0.14 -4.94 6.96
N ARG A 73 -0.46 -5.96 7.55
CA ARG A 73 -0.26 -6.31 8.96
C ARG A 73 1.18 -6.68 9.27
N THR A 74 1.79 -7.53 8.46
CA THR A 74 3.16 -8.02 8.72
C THR A 74 4.23 -6.99 8.36
N ARG A 75 4.04 -6.23 7.28
CA ARG A 75 5.05 -5.30 6.78
C ARG A 75 4.91 -3.91 7.38
N LEU A 76 3.70 -3.39 7.52
CA LEU A 76 3.46 -2.07 8.09
C LEU A 76 3.14 -2.15 9.57
N GLY A 77 2.51 -3.21 10.07
CA GLY A 77 1.95 -3.25 11.43
C GLY A 77 0.64 -2.46 11.53
N LEU A 78 -0.12 -2.37 10.44
CA LEU A 78 -1.45 -1.77 10.42
C LEU A 78 -2.52 -2.86 10.48
N GLU A 79 -3.69 -2.48 10.99
CA GLU A 79 -4.78 -3.39 11.30
C GLU A 79 -6.08 -2.81 10.76
N HIS A 80 -7.04 -3.69 10.43
CA HIS A 80 -8.39 -3.24 10.05
C HIS A 80 -8.99 -2.40 11.19
N PRO A 81 -9.72 -1.30 10.89
CA PRO A 81 -10.28 -0.43 11.91
C PRO A 81 -11.22 -1.16 12.89
N LEU A 82 -10.95 -1.02 14.19
CA LEU A 82 -11.76 -1.62 15.26
C LEU A 82 -13.21 -1.11 15.28
N LYS A 83 -13.47 0.13 14.85
CA LYS A 83 -14.82 0.72 14.81
C LYS A 83 -15.82 -0.01 13.91
N TYR A 84 -15.34 -0.93 13.07
CA TYR A 84 -16.15 -1.76 12.19
C TYR A 84 -15.98 -3.25 12.51
N ASP A 85 -15.60 -3.58 13.76
CA ASP A 85 -15.25 -4.94 14.19
C ASP A 85 -14.22 -5.61 13.28
N ARG A 86 -13.34 -4.79 12.67
CA ARG A 86 -12.33 -5.21 11.68
C ARG A 86 -12.92 -5.79 10.39
N LEU A 87 -14.24 -5.74 10.19
CA LEU A 87 -14.91 -6.31 9.04
C LEU A 87 -14.92 -5.32 7.86
N LEU A 88 -14.45 -5.77 6.71
CA LEU A 88 -14.60 -5.13 5.41
C LEU A 88 -15.66 -5.89 4.59
N ARG A 89 -16.61 -5.16 3.99
CA ARG A 89 -17.57 -5.73 3.04
C ARG A 89 -17.32 -5.22 1.63
N VAL A 90 -17.40 -6.10 0.65
CA VAL A 90 -17.16 -5.81 -0.77
C VAL A 90 -18.37 -6.26 -1.58
N PHE A 91 -18.93 -5.37 -2.39
CA PHE A 91 -20.13 -5.59 -3.17
C PHE A 91 -19.81 -5.53 -4.67
N LEU A 92 -19.98 -6.65 -5.37
CA LEU A 92 -19.78 -6.72 -6.83
C LEU A 92 -21.05 -6.26 -7.55
N CYS A 93 -21.06 -5.04 -8.08
CA CYS A 93 -22.24 -4.43 -8.68
C CYS A 93 -22.21 -4.54 -10.21
N ARG A 94 -23.29 -5.02 -10.84
CA ARG A 94 -23.39 -5.09 -12.31
C ARG A 94 -23.66 -3.73 -12.96
N GLU A 95 -24.40 -2.89 -12.25
CA GLU A 95 -24.81 -1.55 -12.70
C GLU A 95 -23.91 -0.48 -12.08
N GLY A 96 -24.08 0.77 -12.48
CA GLY A 96 -23.28 1.91 -12.03
C GLY A 96 -22.26 2.40 -13.05
N LYS A 97 -21.59 3.50 -12.71
CA LYS A 97 -20.48 4.05 -13.50
C LYS A 97 -19.25 3.16 -13.28
N PRO A 98 -18.50 2.78 -14.34
CA PRO A 98 -17.33 1.93 -14.16
C PRO A 98 -16.32 2.57 -13.20
N GLY A 99 -15.71 1.72 -12.37
CA GLY A 99 -14.81 2.10 -11.29
C GLY A 99 -15.28 1.50 -9.97
N ALA A 100 -14.76 2.04 -8.88
CA ALA A 100 -15.04 1.59 -7.54
C ALA A 100 -15.35 2.76 -6.59
N GLU A 101 -15.91 2.43 -5.44
CA GLU A 101 -16.21 3.39 -4.38
C GLU A 101 -16.01 2.75 -3.02
N GLN A 102 -15.22 3.40 -2.17
CA GLN A 102 -15.06 3.04 -0.77
C GLN A 102 -15.81 4.04 0.13
N GLN A 103 -16.72 3.52 0.95
CA GLN A 103 -17.34 4.29 2.03
C GLN A 103 -17.33 3.49 3.33
N GLN A 104 -16.76 4.07 4.39
CA GLN A 104 -16.61 3.42 5.71
C GLN A 104 -15.88 2.07 5.66
N ASN A 105 -16.58 0.94 5.79
CA ASN A 105 -16.05 -0.41 5.66
C ASN A 105 -16.70 -1.17 4.49
N LEU A 106 -17.23 -0.43 3.52
CA LEU A 106 -17.91 -0.94 2.35
C LEU A 106 -17.09 -0.53 1.13
N ILE A 107 -16.86 -1.49 0.24
CA ILE A 107 -16.28 -1.27 -1.09
C ILE A 107 -17.31 -1.73 -2.11
N TYR A 108 -17.62 -0.89 -3.08
CA TYR A 108 -18.46 -1.21 -4.22
C TYR A 108 -17.59 -1.25 -5.47
N LEU A 109 -17.71 -2.32 -6.25
CA LEU A 109 -17.03 -2.45 -7.54
C LEU A 109 -18.11 -2.49 -8.61
N TYR A 110 -18.22 -1.43 -9.39
CA TYR A 110 -19.27 -1.25 -10.37
C TYR A 110 -18.91 -1.81 -11.74
N GLN A 111 -19.92 -2.10 -12.55
CA GLN A 111 -19.77 -2.80 -13.83
C GLN A 111 -18.94 -4.09 -13.71
N ALA A 112 -19.12 -4.80 -12.59
CA ALA A 112 -18.52 -6.08 -12.34
C ALA A 112 -18.90 -7.06 -13.47
N SER A 113 -17.92 -7.38 -14.31
CA SER A 113 -18.10 -8.21 -15.50
C SER A 113 -16.93 -9.17 -15.66
N GLU A 114 -17.21 -10.32 -16.25
CA GLU A 114 -16.19 -11.28 -16.67
C GLU A 114 -15.29 -10.72 -17.79
N GLN A 115 -15.74 -9.67 -18.47
CA GLN A 115 -15.00 -8.99 -19.52
C GLN A 115 -13.99 -7.98 -18.98
N THR A 116 -14.09 -7.58 -17.71
CA THR A 116 -13.16 -6.62 -17.11
C THR A 116 -11.77 -7.28 -17.02
N PRO A 117 -10.72 -6.63 -17.54
CA PRO A 117 -9.38 -7.19 -17.50
C PRO A 117 -8.94 -7.50 -16.06
N PRO A 118 -8.34 -8.68 -15.78
CA PRO A 118 -7.89 -9.06 -14.44
C PRO A 118 -7.01 -8.03 -13.73
N ALA A 119 -6.16 -7.33 -14.49
CA ALA A 119 -5.28 -6.29 -13.96
C ALA A 119 -6.06 -5.05 -13.48
N GLU A 120 -7.16 -4.68 -14.14
CA GLU A 120 -8.01 -3.58 -13.70
C GLU A 120 -8.79 -3.97 -12.45
N TRP A 121 -9.29 -5.21 -12.36
CA TRP A 121 -9.87 -5.74 -11.13
C TRP A 121 -8.92 -5.65 -9.94
N LEU A 122 -7.68 -6.10 -10.12
CA LEU A 122 -6.66 -6.03 -9.08
C LEU A 122 -6.39 -4.58 -8.69
N ARG A 123 -6.24 -3.69 -9.67
CA ARG A 123 -5.94 -2.28 -9.48
C ARG A 123 -7.02 -1.56 -8.67
N GLU A 124 -8.28 -1.65 -9.09
CA GLU A 124 -9.41 -1.03 -8.40
C GLU A 124 -9.57 -1.58 -6.97
N LEU A 125 -9.44 -2.90 -6.79
CA LEU A 125 -9.54 -3.50 -5.47
C LEU A 125 -8.43 -3.05 -4.51
N THR A 126 -7.18 -2.99 -4.97
CA THR A 126 -6.07 -2.53 -4.12
C THR A 126 -6.13 -1.02 -3.88
N HIS A 127 -6.69 -0.24 -4.80
CA HIS A 127 -6.98 1.17 -4.62
C HIS A 127 -7.99 1.39 -3.49
N GLU A 128 -9.19 0.81 -3.59
CA GLU A 128 -10.23 0.98 -2.57
C GLU A 128 -9.82 0.38 -1.22
N TYR A 129 -9.09 -0.74 -1.23
CA TYR A 129 -8.54 -1.30 0.00
C TYR A 129 -7.50 -0.35 0.63
N GLY A 130 -6.73 0.35 -0.19
CA GLY A 130 -5.82 1.42 0.25
C GLY A 130 -6.53 2.50 1.04
N HIS A 131 -7.70 2.97 0.57
CA HIS A 131 -8.53 3.92 1.31
C HIS A 131 -8.97 3.40 2.68
N PHE A 132 -9.30 2.10 2.75
CA PHE A 132 -9.76 1.47 3.97
C PHE A 132 -8.63 1.22 5.00
N ILE A 133 -7.46 0.76 4.55
CA ILE A 133 -6.41 0.24 5.45
C ILE A 133 -5.27 1.21 5.74
N LEU A 134 -4.93 2.10 4.81
CA LEU A 134 -3.83 3.04 4.98
C LEU A 134 -4.34 4.33 5.62
N PRO A 135 -3.56 4.97 6.52
CA PRO A 135 -3.95 6.25 7.07
C PRO A 135 -4.25 7.26 5.97
N PRO A 136 -5.35 8.02 6.10
CA PRO A 136 -5.75 8.94 5.06
C PRO A 136 -4.74 10.08 4.95
N ILE A 137 -4.34 10.39 3.71
CA ILE A 137 -3.60 11.62 3.40
C ILE A 137 -4.45 12.42 2.43
N ASN A 138 -5.02 13.49 2.96
CA ASN A 138 -5.88 14.43 2.30
C ASN A 138 -5.07 15.66 1.83
N SER A 139 -5.79 16.65 1.33
CA SER A 139 -5.33 18.01 0.98
C SER A 139 -4.87 18.17 -0.45
N PHE A 140 -5.15 17.18 -1.28
CA PHE A 140 -5.01 17.29 -2.72
C PHE A 140 -6.33 17.68 -3.38
N VAL A 141 -6.24 18.18 -4.60
CA VAL A 141 -7.37 18.52 -5.49
C VAL A 141 -7.33 17.63 -6.72
N GLU A 142 -6.14 17.19 -7.14
CA GLU A 142 -5.93 16.35 -8.32
C GLU A 142 -4.88 15.28 -8.01
N PRO A 143 -5.03 14.05 -8.53
CA PRO A 143 -6.19 13.55 -9.30
C PRO A 143 -7.44 13.32 -8.44
N GLU A 144 -7.26 13.19 -7.12
CA GLU A 144 -8.31 12.97 -6.13
C GLU A 144 -7.88 13.57 -4.78
N PRO A 145 -8.83 13.81 -3.85
CA PRO A 145 -8.49 14.45 -2.57
C PRO A 145 -7.64 13.58 -1.64
N TRP A 146 -7.81 12.26 -1.68
CA TRP A 146 -7.18 11.32 -0.76
C TRP A 146 -6.14 10.45 -1.46
N ALA A 147 -4.86 10.60 -1.14
CA ALA A 147 -3.79 9.89 -1.83
C ALA A 147 -3.55 8.44 -1.34
N ASN A 148 -4.26 8.00 -0.30
CA ASN A 148 -4.05 6.67 0.28
C ASN A 148 -4.62 5.54 -0.58
N GLY A 149 -5.57 5.82 -1.48
CA GLY A 149 -6.07 4.87 -2.48
C GLY A 149 -4.98 4.52 -3.49
N ASP A 150 -4.46 5.51 -4.23
CA ASP A 150 -3.36 5.31 -5.19
C ASP A 150 -2.06 4.82 -4.53
N LEU A 151 -1.78 5.23 -3.28
CA LEU A 151 -0.68 4.62 -2.53
C LEU A 151 -0.92 3.13 -2.31
N GLY A 152 -2.13 2.74 -1.89
CA GLY A 152 -2.50 1.34 -1.69
C GLY A 152 -2.37 0.54 -2.98
N GLU A 153 -2.91 1.07 -4.09
CA GLU A 153 -2.82 0.49 -5.43
C GLU A 153 -1.36 0.14 -5.80
N ARG A 154 -0.46 1.12 -5.69
CA ARG A 154 0.94 1.02 -6.08
C ARG A 154 1.76 0.16 -5.12
N LEU A 155 1.58 0.36 -3.81
CA LEU A 155 2.32 -0.33 -2.76
C LEU A 155 1.95 -1.82 -2.71
N LEU A 156 0.65 -2.12 -2.72
CA LEU A 156 0.17 -3.50 -2.72
C LEU A 156 0.49 -4.18 -4.05
N GLY A 157 0.38 -3.49 -5.18
CA GLY A 157 0.80 -4.02 -6.49
C GLY A 157 2.26 -4.46 -6.51
N LEU A 158 3.16 -3.65 -5.95
CA LEU A 158 4.58 -3.99 -5.77
C LEU A 158 4.76 -5.23 -4.87
N TRP A 159 4.07 -5.28 -3.73
CA TRP A 159 4.22 -6.39 -2.78
C TRP A 159 3.62 -7.69 -3.28
N LEU A 160 2.47 -7.65 -3.94
CA LEU A 160 1.83 -8.82 -4.55
C LEU A 160 2.74 -9.39 -5.65
N LEU A 161 3.33 -8.55 -6.50
CA LEU A 161 4.31 -8.99 -7.49
C LEU A 161 5.50 -9.70 -6.85
N ASN A 162 6.06 -9.14 -5.78
CA ASN A 162 7.20 -9.73 -5.07
C ASN A 162 6.82 -11.05 -4.38
N ALA A 163 5.65 -11.09 -3.74
CA ALA A 163 5.16 -12.29 -3.07
C ALA A 163 4.84 -13.42 -4.06
N LEU A 164 4.27 -13.08 -5.22
CA LEU A 164 4.03 -14.02 -6.31
C LEU A 164 5.35 -14.56 -6.86
N ALA A 165 6.33 -13.69 -7.13
CA ALA A 165 7.65 -14.11 -7.60
C ALA A 165 8.41 -14.98 -6.57
N ALA A 166 8.14 -14.80 -5.28
CA ALA A 166 8.69 -15.59 -4.19
C ALA A 166 7.87 -16.85 -3.86
N ASN A 167 6.82 -17.17 -4.62
CA ASN A 167 5.88 -18.27 -4.36
C ASN A 167 5.27 -18.23 -2.94
N GLN A 168 5.01 -17.03 -2.42
CA GLN A 168 4.39 -16.81 -1.11
C GLN A 168 2.87 -16.68 -1.18
N ILE A 169 2.33 -16.43 -2.37
CA ILE A 169 0.89 -16.36 -2.67
C ILE A 169 0.60 -17.18 -3.93
N ASP A 170 -0.63 -17.64 -4.08
CA ASP A 170 -1.07 -18.33 -5.30
C ASP A 170 -1.47 -17.34 -6.42
N SER A 171 -1.62 -17.82 -7.65
CA SER A 171 -2.00 -16.99 -8.80
C SER A 171 -3.46 -16.51 -8.75
N GLU A 172 -4.33 -17.17 -7.99
CA GLU A 172 -5.72 -16.72 -7.81
C GLU A 172 -5.80 -15.50 -6.88
N ALA A 173 -4.81 -15.33 -6.00
CA ALA A 173 -4.67 -14.17 -5.12
C ALA A 173 -4.40 -12.85 -5.85
N VAL A 174 -4.15 -12.89 -7.16
CA VAL A 174 -3.95 -11.69 -8.00
C VAL A 174 -5.08 -11.50 -9.02
N MET A 175 -6.30 -11.95 -8.70
CA MET A 175 -7.49 -11.79 -9.54
C MET A 175 -7.38 -12.39 -10.96
N GLY A 176 -6.41 -13.29 -11.19
CA GLY A 176 -6.08 -13.83 -12.51
C GLY A 176 -5.17 -12.95 -13.36
N ALA A 177 -4.64 -11.85 -12.81
CA ALA A 177 -3.64 -11.03 -13.48
C ALA A 177 -2.31 -11.78 -13.61
N SER A 178 -1.68 -11.69 -14.78
CA SER A 178 -0.39 -12.35 -15.01
C SER A 178 0.75 -11.61 -14.30
N ALA A 179 1.78 -12.34 -13.88
CA ALA A 179 2.99 -11.74 -13.31
C ALA A 179 3.65 -10.70 -14.25
N SER A 180 3.55 -10.89 -15.57
CA SER A 180 4.04 -9.93 -16.56
C SER A 180 3.21 -8.65 -16.58
N SER A 181 1.88 -8.75 -16.45
CA SER A 181 0.99 -7.58 -16.36
C SER A 181 1.26 -6.77 -15.09
N LEU A 182 1.36 -7.43 -13.92
CA LEU A 182 1.73 -6.75 -12.67
C LEU A 182 3.11 -6.08 -12.78
N ARG A 183 4.10 -6.77 -13.36
CA ARG A 183 5.44 -6.20 -13.57
C ARG A 183 5.41 -4.96 -14.46
N ALA A 184 4.65 -5.00 -15.55
CA ALA A 184 4.48 -3.85 -16.44
C ALA A 184 3.80 -2.67 -15.74
N TYR A 185 2.78 -2.95 -14.92
CA TYR A 185 2.14 -1.93 -14.08
C TYR A 185 3.15 -1.30 -13.10
N VAL A 186 3.88 -2.11 -12.32
CA VAL A 186 4.87 -1.61 -11.34
C VAL A 186 5.97 -0.80 -12.03
N ALA A 187 6.47 -1.27 -13.17
CA ALA A 187 7.48 -0.55 -13.94
C ALA A 187 6.99 0.81 -14.44
N ARG A 188 5.70 0.95 -14.76
CA ARG A 188 5.09 2.21 -15.21
C ARG A 188 4.70 3.13 -14.07
N ALA A 189 4.08 2.60 -13.02
CA ALA A 189 3.42 3.37 -11.97
C ALA A 189 4.31 3.61 -10.74
N VAL A 190 5.23 2.71 -10.42
CA VAL A 190 6.04 2.80 -9.18
C VAL A 190 7.45 3.30 -9.48
N GLN A 191 8.13 2.65 -10.43
CA GLN A 191 9.56 2.88 -10.64
C GLN A 191 9.92 4.34 -10.97
N PRO A 192 9.20 5.05 -11.85
CA PRO A 192 9.56 6.44 -12.17
C PRO A 192 9.52 7.38 -10.96
N LEU A 193 8.57 7.16 -10.04
CA LEU A 193 8.43 7.98 -8.83
C LEU A 193 9.59 7.73 -7.86
N VAL A 194 9.92 6.46 -7.65
CA VAL A 194 10.96 6.03 -6.71
C VAL A 194 12.35 6.42 -7.23
N GLU A 195 12.63 6.21 -8.52
CA GLU A 195 13.87 6.61 -9.17
C GLU A 195 14.07 8.13 -9.11
N ARG A 196 13.00 8.90 -9.34
CA ARG A 196 13.02 10.37 -9.22
C ARG A 196 13.38 10.78 -7.80
N MET A 197 12.71 10.22 -6.78
CA MET A 197 13.00 10.54 -5.38
C MET A 197 14.44 10.18 -5.01
N ALA A 198 14.94 9.02 -5.46
CA ALA A 198 16.32 8.63 -5.25
C ALA A 198 17.33 9.53 -5.98
N ARG A 199 16.93 10.17 -7.10
CA ARG A 199 17.79 11.05 -7.91
C ARG A 199 17.80 12.50 -7.46
N GLU A 200 16.68 13.01 -6.98
CA GLU A 200 16.49 14.44 -6.71
C GLU A 200 16.32 14.72 -5.22
N GLY A 201 15.89 13.73 -4.44
CA GLY A 201 15.31 13.93 -3.12
C GLY A 201 13.97 14.67 -3.19
N LEU A 202 13.40 14.98 -2.03
CA LEU A 202 12.12 15.71 -1.96
C LEU A 202 12.26 17.13 -2.52
N SER A 203 11.41 17.49 -3.47
CA SER A 203 11.28 18.84 -4.01
C SER A 203 10.34 19.69 -3.14
N PRO A 204 10.83 20.75 -2.46
CA PRO A 204 9.97 21.60 -1.65
C PRO A 204 8.88 22.32 -2.46
N VAL A 205 9.12 22.57 -3.75
CA VAL A 205 8.15 23.23 -4.64
C VAL A 205 6.99 22.29 -4.95
N ARG A 206 7.28 21.05 -5.36
CA ARG A 206 6.23 20.05 -5.65
C ARG A 206 5.47 19.68 -4.38
N TRP A 207 6.18 19.45 -3.28
CA TRP A 207 5.59 19.09 -1.99
C TRP A 207 4.53 20.06 -1.47
N ARG A 208 4.68 21.36 -1.75
CA ARG A 208 3.71 22.40 -1.35
C ARG A 208 2.49 22.47 -2.27
N SER A 209 2.55 21.88 -3.46
CA SER A 209 1.41 21.85 -4.37
C SER A 209 0.30 20.98 -3.80
N ARG A 210 -0.95 21.42 -3.99
CA ARG A 210 -2.15 20.60 -3.70
C ARG A 210 -2.72 19.96 -4.95
N ARG A 211 -2.06 20.08 -6.11
CA ARG A 211 -2.45 19.42 -7.36
C ARG A 211 -1.59 18.17 -7.59
N ARG A 212 -1.67 17.62 -8.80
CA ARG A 212 -0.92 16.43 -9.24
C ARG A 212 0.54 16.41 -8.82
N ASP A 213 1.26 17.53 -8.94
CA ASP A 213 2.68 17.59 -8.56
C ASP A 213 2.94 17.23 -7.10
N GLY A 214 2.13 17.73 -6.17
CA GLY A 214 2.29 17.44 -4.75
C GLY A 214 1.76 16.06 -4.38
N TYR A 215 0.68 15.64 -5.03
CA TYR A 215 0.12 14.30 -4.91
C TYR A 215 1.17 13.24 -5.30
N GLU A 216 1.79 13.38 -6.47
CA GLU A 216 2.85 12.48 -6.93
C GLU A 216 4.13 12.61 -6.11
N GLU A 217 4.43 13.78 -5.54
CA GLU A 217 5.57 13.94 -4.63
C GLU A 217 5.36 13.17 -3.32
N TYR A 218 4.14 13.17 -2.78
CA TYR A 218 3.75 12.33 -1.64
C TYR A 218 3.88 10.84 -1.95
N LEU A 219 3.30 10.37 -3.06
CA LEU A 219 3.41 8.97 -3.47
C LEU A 219 4.87 8.56 -3.67
N ALA A 220 5.66 9.42 -4.32
CA ALA A 220 7.09 9.17 -4.53
C ALA A 220 7.84 9.03 -3.20
N LEU A 221 7.57 9.89 -2.21
CA LEU A 221 8.21 9.79 -0.90
C LEU A 221 7.83 8.51 -0.17
N ALA A 222 6.54 8.14 -0.14
CA ALA A 222 6.08 6.95 0.57
C ALA A 222 6.62 5.66 -0.05
N LEU A 223 6.55 5.52 -1.38
CA LEU A 223 7.08 4.37 -2.11
C LEU A 223 8.61 4.29 -2.01
N TYR A 224 9.30 5.43 -2.06
CA TYR A 224 10.73 5.50 -1.84
C TYR A 224 11.11 5.07 -0.42
N ALA A 225 10.36 5.52 0.59
CA ALA A 225 10.64 5.18 1.99
C ALA A 225 10.50 3.67 2.23
N GLU A 226 9.54 3.02 1.59
CA GLU A 226 9.41 1.55 1.63
C GLU A 226 10.65 0.85 1.09
N GLN A 227 11.14 1.26 -0.08
CA GLN A 227 12.26 0.56 -0.72
C GLN A 227 13.60 0.86 -0.06
N VAL A 228 13.80 2.08 0.44
CA VAL A 228 15.07 2.53 1.04
C VAL A 228 15.19 2.16 2.51
N TYR A 229 14.16 2.42 3.32
CA TYR A 229 14.21 2.23 4.77
C TYR A 229 13.48 0.96 5.23
N GLY A 230 12.73 0.32 4.33
CA GLY A 230 11.94 -0.86 4.63
C GLY A 230 10.51 -0.51 5.06
N ALA A 231 9.61 -1.46 4.81
CA ALA A 231 8.19 -1.32 5.13
C ALA A 231 7.92 -1.10 6.63
N GLU A 232 8.76 -1.65 7.52
CA GLU A 232 8.61 -1.44 8.97
C GLU A 232 8.74 0.05 9.34
N ARG A 233 9.71 0.75 8.75
CA ARG A 233 9.90 2.19 8.96
C ARG A 233 8.77 3.00 8.34
N LEU A 234 8.32 2.63 7.14
CA LEU A 234 7.14 3.25 6.52
C LEU A 234 5.88 3.09 7.39
N GLY A 235 5.61 1.88 7.90
CA GLY A 235 4.47 1.61 8.76
C GLY A 235 4.55 2.34 10.11
N ARG A 236 5.76 2.45 10.67
CA ARG A 236 5.98 3.27 11.87
C ARG A 236 5.74 4.75 11.59
N ALA A 237 6.20 5.28 10.45
CA ALA A 237 5.93 6.64 10.02
C ALA A 237 4.42 6.94 9.93
N MET A 238 3.68 6.03 9.30
CA MET A 238 2.22 6.09 9.16
C MET A 238 1.49 6.14 10.51
N ARG A 239 1.93 5.36 11.51
CA ARG A 239 1.35 5.39 12.86
C ARG A 239 1.70 6.66 13.64
N ILE A 240 2.90 7.20 13.46
CA ILE A 240 3.35 8.41 14.15
C ILE A 240 2.66 9.66 13.59
N ALA A 241 2.48 9.73 12.27
CA ALA A 241 1.98 10.92 11.58
C ALA A 241 0.73 11.52 12.23
N GLY A 242 -0.21 10.68 12.68
CA GLY A 242 -1.35 11.06 13.52
C GLY A 242 -2.37 12.01 12.88
N GLY A 243 -2.08 12.54 11.68
CA GLY A 243 -2.90 13.49 10.94
C GLY A 243 -2.91 13.19 9.45
N VAL A 244 -3.67 13.99 8.71
CA VAL A 244 -4.05 13.70 7.31
C VAL A 244 -3.32 14.54 6.27
N GLU A 245 -2.32 15.34 6.66
CA GLU A 245 -1.62 16.21 5.73
C GLU A 245 -0.32 15.54 5.28
N PRO A 246 0.20 15.84 4.09
CA PRO A 246 1.51 15.36 3.66
C PRO A 246 2.61 15.67 4.69
N ASP A 247 2.59 16.86 5.29
CA ASP A 247 3.58 17.26 6.32
C ASP A 247 3.51 16.40 7.59
N HIS A 248 2.32 15.93 7.98
CA HIS A 248 2.18 14.98 9.09
C HIS A 248 2.91 13.67 8.76
N PHE A 249 2.76 13.16 7.52
CA PHE A 249 3.49 11.97 7.07
C PHE A 249 5.01 12.20 7.03
N LEU A 250 5.49 13.33 6.49
CA LEU A 250 6.93 13.62 6.45
C LEU A 250 7.53 13.72 7.85
N ASN A 251 6.83 14.34 8.80
CA ASN A 251 7.26 14.40 10.19
C ASN A 251 7.25 13.01 10.84
N GLY A 252 6.20 12.21 10.63
CA GLY A 252 6.16 10.82 11.07
C GLY A 252 7.32 9.99 10.50
N LEU A 253 7.67 10.21 9.23
CA LEU A 253 8.82 9.55 8.62
C LEU A 253 10.12 9.97 9.28
N ARG A 254 10.35 11.28 9.52
CA ARG A 254 11.52 11.76 10.25
C ARG A 254 11.64 11.10 11.62
N GLU A 255 10.57 11.11 12.40
CA GLU A 255 10.56 10.50 13.73
C GLU A 255 10.82 8.99 13.68
N SER A 256 10.19 8.27 12.75
CA SER A 256 10.41 6.82 12.60
C SER A 256 11.86 6.43 12.29
N LEU A 257 12.60 7.30 11.59
CA LEU A 257 14.01 7.10 11.29
C LEU A 257 14.89 7.45 12.49
N LEU A 258 14.48 8.44 13.29
CA LEU A 258 15.19 8.86 14.50
C LEU A 258 15.03 7.87 15.67
N GLU A 259 13.99 7.03 15.68
CA GLU A 259 13.85 5.96 16.68
C GLU A 259 14.93 4.87 16.60
N GLN A 260 15.55 4.70 15.44
CA GLN A 260 16.50 3.61 15.20
C GLN A 260 17.95 4.11 15.32
N PRO A 261 18.73 3.63 16.31
CA PRO A 261 20.12 4.07 16.47
C PRO A 261 21.00 3.65 15.28
N ARG A 262 20.58 2.63 14.53
CA ARG A 262 21.21 2.19 13.29
C ARG A 262 20.18 2.05 12.20
N LEU A 263 20.52 2.49 10.99
CA LEU A 263 19.69 2.33 9.81
C LEU A 263 20.46 1.57 8.74
N LYS A 264 19.91 0.44 8.30
CA LYS A 264 20.30 -0.18 7.04
C LYS A 264 19.45 0.46 5.94
N VAL A 265 20.10 1.09 4.96
CA VAL A 265 19.43 1.70 3.81
C VAL A 265 19.75 0.93 2.54
N ASN A 266 18.74 0.76 1.68
CA ASN A 266 18.92 0.23 0.33
C ASN A 266 19.06 1.42 -0.65
N LEU A 267 20.18 1.47 -1.36
CA LEU A 267 20.50 2.52 -2.31
C LEU A 267 20.00 2.13 -3.70
N LEU A 268 19.01 2.86 -4.17
CA LEU A 268 18.33 2.56 -5.44
C LEU A 268 19.11 3.04 -6.66
N ARG A 269 20.16 3.85 -6.44
CA ARG A 269 21.09 4.32 -7.49
C ARG A 269 22.39 4.86 -6.88
N LYS A 270 23.33 5.25 -7.75
CA LYS A 270 24.63 5.83 -7.36
C LYS A 270 24.89 7.15 -8.13
N PRO A 271 25.12 8.28 -7.44
CA PRO A 271 24.78 8.53 -6.04
C PRO A 271 23.25 8.56 -5.83
N SER A 272 22.79 8.30 -4.61
CA SER A 272 21.37 8.38 -4.22
C SER A 272 21.16 9.41 -3.11
N TRP A 273 20.07 10.16 -3.19
CA TRP A 273 19.61 11.00 -2.09
C TRP A 273 18.96 10.14 -1.01
N LEU A 274 19.24 10.48 0.24
CA LEU A 274 18.65 9.90 1.45
C LEU A 274 18.05 11.00 2.31
N LEU A 275 16.86 10.76 2.85
CA LEU A 275 16.34 11.48 4.01
C LEU A 275 17.00 10.93 5.28
N LEU A 276 17.83 11.73 5.92
CA LEU A 276 18.51 11.45 7.19
C LEU A 276 18.23 12.63 8.13
N PRO A 277 17.23 12.55 9.01
CA PRO A 277 16.84 13.69 9.84
C PRO A 277 18.00 14.18 10.72
N GLY A 278 18.27 15.49 10.70
CA GLY A 278 19.46 16.09 11.33
C GLY A 278 20.75 15.99 10.49
N GLY A 279 20.67 15.40 9.30
CA GLY A 279 21.73 15.31 8.30
C GLY A 279 23.01 14.65 8.80
N ILE A 280 24.13 15.02 8.18
CA ILE A 280 25.46 14.52 8.56
C ILE A 280 25.92 14.96 9.95
N ARG A 281 25.17 15.80 10.69
CA ARG A 281 25.51 16.11 12.08
C ARG A 281 25.15 14.96 13.01
N ARG A 282 24.06 14.26 12.68
CA ARG A 282 23.50 13.16 13.49
C ARG A 282 23.83 11.77 12.94
N TRP A 283 24.16 11.65 11.66
CA TRP A 283 24.40 10.33 11.04
C TRP A 283 25.87 10.13 10.63
N ARG A 284 26.39 8.92 10.87
CA ARG A 284 27.71 8.46 10.41
C ARG A 284 27.56 7.16 9.65
N VAL A 285 28.43 6.95 8.66
CA VAL A 285 28.56 5.68 7.95
C VAL A 285 29.28 4.68 8.86
N LEU A 286 28.72 3.49 9.00
CA LEU A 286 29.40 2.34 9.59
C LEU A 286 30.00 1.43 8.52
N SER A 287 29.23 1.16 7.45
CA SER A 287 29.70 0.36 6.33
C SER A 287 28.89 0.67 5.08
N PRO A 288 29.46 0.52 3.88
CA PRO A 288 30.88 0.34 3.60
C PRO A 288 31.72 1.59 3.94
N ALA A 289 33.00 1.41 4.30
CA ALA A 289 33.87 2.49 4.79
C ALA A 289 34.12 3.59 3.73
N GLU A 290 34.06 3.23 2.45
CA GLU A 290 34.20 4.13 1.31
C GLU A 290 32.97 5.02 1.06
N THR A 291 31.86 4.77 1.76
CA THR A 291 30.62 5.54 1.57
C THR A 291 30.82 6.99 1.98
N ARG A 292 30.45 7.92 1.10
CA ARG A 292 30.51 9.36 1.35
C ARG A 292 29.11 9.94 1.46
N LEU A 293 28.91 10.75 2.49
CA LEU A 293 27.70 11.51 2.73
C LEU A 293 27.97 12.99 2.47
N THR A 294 27.25 13.60 1.53
CA THR A 294 27.34 15.03 1.20
C THR A 294 26.01 15.72 1.53
N PRO A 295 25.97 16.69 2.45
CA PRO A 295 24.72 17.34 2.84
C PRO A 295 24.19 18.26 1.73
N ASP A 296 22.88 18.40 1.65
CA ASP A 296 22.26 19.47 0.86
C ASP A 296 22.23 20.77 1.68
N PRO A 297 22.85 21.87 1.20
CA PRO A 297 22.84 23.14 1.93
C PRO A 297 21.43 23.76 2.06
N LYS A 298 20.48 23.41 1.20
CA LYS A 298 19.11 23.93 1.19
C LYS A 298 18.13 23.00 1.92
N ARG A 299 18.49 21.74 2.10
CA ARG A 299 17.63 20.70 2.68
C ARG A 299 18.43 19.92 3.74
N PRO A 300 18.50 20.41 5.00
CA PRO A 300 19.44 19.89 5.99
C PRO A 300 19.24 18.41 6.36
N ASP A 301 18.03 17.88 6.16
CA ASP A 301 17.74 16.44 6.36
C ASP A 301 18.08 15.59 5.14
N TRP A 302 18.36 16.18 3.98
CA TRP A 302 18.65 15.44 2.77
C TRP A 302 20.15 15.38 2.53
N VAL A 303 20.64 14.17 2.30
CA VAL A 303 22.06 13.88 2.15
C VAL A 303 22.25 13.03 0.90
N ARG A 304 23.20 13.41 0.06
CA ARG A 304 23.63 12.61 -1.08
C ARG A 304 24.60 11.54 -0.60
N CYS A 305 24.23 10.28 -0.80
CA CYS A 305 25.03 9.10 -0.47
C CYS A 305 25.71 8.57 -1.74
N ASP A 306 27.03 8.53 -1.73
CA ASP A 306 27.85 7.90 -2.74
C ASP A 306 28.48 6.63 -2.16
N CYS A 307 28.03 5.47 -2.62
CA CYS A 307 28.43 4.15 -2.14
C CYS A 307 28.48 3.18 -3.32
N GLN A 308 29.51 2.32 -3.33
CA GLN A 308 29.65 1.29 -4.36
C GLN A 308 28.80 0.04 -4.09
N GLN A 309 28.25 -0.12 -2.90
CA GLN A 309 27.32 -1.22 -2.59
C GLN A 309 25.87 -0.76 -2.73
N GLN A 310 24.96 -1.72 -2.91
CA GLN A 310 23.52 -1.46 -2.92
C GLN A 310 22.96 -1.15 -1.53
N THR A 311 23.72 -1.36 -0.47
CA THR A 311 23.28 -1.09 0.90
C THR A 311 24.34 -0.36 1.68
N ALA A 312 23.91 0.53 2.58
CA ALA A 312 24.77 1.16 3.56
C ALA A 312 24.17 1.01 4.96
N LEU A 313 25.03 0.87 5.96
CA LEU A 313 24.68 0.88 7.38
C LEU A 313 25.12 2.22 7.97
N LEU A 314 24.17 2.92 8.56
CA LEU A 314 24.36 4.22 9.19
C LEU A 314 24.11 4.12 10.68
N GLN A 315 24.78 4.94 11.47
CA GLN A 315 24.58 5.04 12.92
C GLN A 315 24.29 6.48 13.32
N GLN A 316 23.32 6.66 14.22
CA GLN A 316 23.11 7.91 14.90
C GLN A 316 24.23 8.17 15.92
N VAL A 317 24.80 9.37 15.88
CA VAL A 317 25.67 9.88 16.93
C VAL A 317 24.83 10.75 17.86
N ASN A 318 24.73 10.34 19.12
CA ASN A 318 24.12 11.16 20.15
C ASN A 318 24.96 12.44 20.29
N ARG A 319 24.31 13.59 20.18
CA ARG A 319 24.79 14.83 20.75
C ARG A 319 23.77 15.26 21.78
#